data_AF-A0A352SML0-F1
#
_entry.id   AF-A0A352SML0-F1
#
_cell.length_a   1.000
_cell.length_b   1.000
_cell.length_c   1.000
_cell.angle_alpha   90.00
_cell.angle_beta   90.00
_cell.angle_gamma   90.00
#
_symmetry.space_group_name_H-M   'P 1'
#
loop_
_entity.id
_entity.type
_entity.pdbx_description
1 polymer ?
#
loop_
_entity_poly.entity_id
_entity_poly.type
_entity_poly.pdbx_seq_one_letter_code
_entity_poly.pdbx_strand_id
1 'polypeptide(L)'
;MIEYFVSDVDGCLATPFQEPDWEALSQIRAYHKRARLDRQTQGESPYPLLSICTGRPLAYTESLTQWLGIRTPFVFESALVFDLETYQVRGAATHRNAWIQTDPSTIHT
;
A
#
# COMPACT_ATOMS: atom_id res chain seq x y z
N MET A 1 -5.71 -17.54 -1.84
CA MET A 1 -4.49 -16.88 -1.32
C MET A 1 -4.80 -15.40 -1.10
N ILE A 2 -4.16 -14.71 -0.17
CA ILE A 2 -4.42 -13.27 0.06
C ILE A 2 -3.61 -12.48 -0.97
N GLU A 3 -4.28 -11.68 -1.81
CA GLU A 3 -3.60 -10.87 -2.84
C GLU A 3 -3.08 -9.55 -2.29
N TYR A 4 -3.85 -8.91 -1.42
CA TYR A 4 -3.54 -7.63 -0.80
C TYR A 4 -3.65 -7.71 0.71
N PHE A 5 -2.68 -7.12 1.40
CA PHE A 5 -2.70 -6.84 2.81
C PHE A 5 -2.78 -5.32 2.97
N VAL A 6 -3.91 -4.85 3.50
CA VAL A 6 -4.15 -3.43 3.73
C VAL A 6 -4.16 -3.21 5.24
N SER A 7 -3.31 -2.31 5.72
CA SER A 7 -3.19 -2.01 7.15
C SER A 7 -3.52 -0.56 7.44
N ASP A 8 -4.17 -0.32 8.57
CA ASP A 8 -4.16 1.01 9.17
C ASP A 8 -2.74 1.40 9.60
N VAL A 9 -2.51 2.69 9.82
CA VAL A 9 -1.25 3.23 10.29
C VAL A 9 -1.26 3.41 11.81
N ASP A 10 -2.10 4.31 12.33
CA ASP A 10 -2.06 4.70 13.74
C ASP A 10 -2.62 3.60 14.64
N GLY A 11 -1.80 3.07 15.55
CA GLY A 11 -2.16 1.95 16.42
C GLY A 11 -2.05 0.58 15.75
N CYS A 12 -1.58 0.52 14.49
CA CYS A 12 -1.35 -0.71 13.74
C CYS A 12 0.12 -0.81 13.30
N LEU A 13 0.53 -0.08 12.26
CA LEU A 13 1.92 -0.06 11.78
C LEU A 13 2.82 0.87 12.60
N ALA A 14 2.24 1.91 13.19
CA ALA A 14 2.97 2.91 13.94
C ALA A 14 2.18 3.38 15.16
N THR A 15 2.88 3.78 16.21
CA THR A 15 2.25 4.49 17.34
C THR A 15 2.58 5.97 17.22
N PRO A 16 1.59 6.88 17.32
CA PRO A 16 1.83 8.33 17.19
C PRO A 16 2.96 8.81 18.10
N PHE A 17 3.87 9.61 17.53
CA PHE A 17 5.02 10.21 18.23
C PHE A 17 6.00 9.21 18.83
N GLN A 18 5.99 7.96 18.37
CA GLN A 18 6.99 6.96 18.73
C GLN A 18 7.80 6.58 17.51
N GLU A 19 9.08 6.30 17.73
CA GLU A 19 9.94 5.75 16.69
C GLU A 19 9.42 4.36 16.28
N PRO A 20 9.29 4.08 14.97
CA PRO A 20 8.83 2.78 14.52
C PRO A 20 9.93 1.71 14.71
N ASP A 21 9.51 0.46 14.75
CA ASP A 21 10.44 -0.67 14.62
C ASP A 21 10.96 -0.75 13.17
N TRP A 22 12.17 -0.25 12.96
CA TRP A 22 12.80 -0.21 11.64
C TRP A 22 13.10 -1.60 11.07
N GLU A 23 13.37 -2.59 11.92
CA GLU A 23 13.63 -3.96 11.48
C GLU A 23 12.34 -4.59 10.95
N ALA A 24 11.25 -4.45 11.70
CA ALA A 24 9.93 -4.91 11.28
C ALA A 24 9.46 -4.22 10.00
N LEU A 25 9.58 -2.89 9.90
CA LEU A 25 9.22 -2.15 8.67
C LEU A 25 10.08 -2.57 7.47
N SER A 26 11.37 -2.81 7.69
CA SER A 26 12.27 -3.30 6.63
C SER A 26 11.87 -4.68 6.15
N GLN A 27 11.44 -5.55 7.06
CA GLN A 27 10.98 -6.90 6.73
C GLN A 27 9.65 -6.87 5.97
N ILE A 28 8.70 -6.04 6.38
CA ILE A 28 7.43 -5.80 5.67
C ILE A 28 7.70 -5.33 4.23
N ARG A 29 8.58 -4.35 4.06
CA ARG A 29 9.02 -3.85 2.75
C ARG A 29 9.64 -4.96 1.90
N ALA A 30 10.46 -5.83 2.50
CA ALA A 30 11.09 -6.94 1.79
C ALA A 30 10.06 -7.95 1.27
N TYR A 31 9.03 -8.28 2.07
CA TYR A 31 7.93 -9.13 1.62
C TYR A 31 7.14 -8.49 0.50
N HIS A 32 6.81 -7.19 0.57
CA HIS A 32 6.13 -6.50 -0.51
C HIS A 32 6.93 -6.51 -1.82
N LYS A 33 8.25 -6.28 -1.75
CA LYS A 33 9.13 -6.36 -2.93
C LYS A 33 9.16 -7.76 -3.53
N ARG A 34 9.24 -8.80 -2.69
CA ARG A 34 9.16 -10.19 -3.14
C ARG A 34 7.82 -10.48 -3.81
N ALA A 35 6.73 -10.05 -3.19
CA ALA A 35 5.36 -10.17 -3.71
C ALA A 35 5.23 -9.59 -5.13
N ARG A 36 5.83 -8.42 -5.38
CA ARG A 36 5.87 -7.81 -6.71
C ARG A 36 6.73 -8.60 -7.71
N LEU A 37 7.94 -8.98 -7.31
CA LEU A 37 8.89 -9.69 -8.18
C LEU A 37 8.33 -11.04 -8.62
N ASP A 38 7.71 -11.78 -7.71
CA ASP A 38 7.10 -13.07 -8.00
C ASP A 38 5.96 -12.90 -9.02
N ARG A 39 5.10 -11.89 -8.84
CA ARG A 39 4.05 -11.53 -9.81
C ARG A 39 4.56 -11.16 -11.19
N GLN A 40 5.73 -10.56 -11.26
CA GLN A 40 6.40 -10.24 -12.52
C GLN A 40 7.02 -11.45 -13.24
N THR A 41 7.49 -12.44 -12.49
CA THR A 41 8.41 -13.46 -13.03
C THR A 41 7.82 -14.87 -13.09
N GLN A 42 6.93 -15.21 -12.16
CA GLN A 42 6.43 -16.58 -11.97
C GLN A 42 4.92 -16.65 -11.74
N GLY A 43 4.22 -15.52 -11.68
CA GLY A 43 2.77 -15.45 -11.52
C GLY A 43 2.35 -15.32 -10.05
N GLU A 44 1.73 -16.32 -9.45
CA GLU A 44 1.25 -16.18 -8.07
C GLU A 44 2.42 -16.07 -7.06
N SER A 45 2.27 -15.21 -6.06
CA SER A 45 3.23 -15.09 -4.96
C SER A 45 2.59 -15.49 -3.65
N PRO A 46 3.26 -16.28 -2.79
CA PRO A 46 2.77 -16.58 -1.45
C PRO A 46 2.67 -15.34 -0.55
N TYR A 47 3.25 -14.21 -0.95
CA TYR A 47 3.20 -12.94 -0.23
C TYR A 47 2.14 -12.00 -0.84
N PRO A 48 1.31 -11.34 0.00
CA PRO A 48 0.40 -10.31 -0.47
C PRO A 48 1.15 -9.02 -0.85
N LEU A 49 0.58 -8.26 -1.76
CA LEU A 49 0.97 -6.86 -1.97
C LEU A 49 0.51 -6.03 -0.77
N LEU A 50 1.29 -5.01 -0.38
CA LEU A 50 1.00 -4.16 0.76
C LEU A 50 0.38 -2.87 0.28
N SER A 51 -0.67 -2.43 0.96
CA SER A 51 -1.13 -1.04 0.96
C SER A 51 -1.44 -0.55 2.36
N ILE A 52 -1.65 0.75 2.51
CA ILE A 52 -2.08 1.37 3.76
C ILE A 52 -3.38 2.12 3.58
N CYS A 53 -4.16 2.16 4.66
CA CYS A 53 -5.28 3.07 4.82
C CYS A 53 -5.04 3.93 6.06
N THR A 54 -5.38 5.21 6.03
CA THR A 54 -5.21 6.06 7.21
C THR A 54 -6.11 7.29 7.15
N GLY A 55 -6.44 7.83 8.32
CA GLY A 55 -7.06 9.14 8.46
C GLY A 55 -6.09 10.30 8.23
N ARG A 56 -4.79 10.04 8.11
CA ARG A 56 -3.75 11.07 7.99
C ARG A 56 -3.76 11.77 6.61
N PRO A 57 -3.24 13.00 6.52
CA PRO A 57 -3.12 13.74 5.26
C PRO A 57 -2.23 13.03 4.24
N LEU A 58 -2.39 13.40 2.96
CA LEU A 58 -1.63 12.81 1.85
C LEU A 58 -0.11 12.86 2.07
N ALA A 59 0.45 14.01 2.46
CA ALA A 59 1.90 14.15 2.62
C ALA A 59 2.53 13.17 3.63
N TYR A 60 1.81 12.90 4.73
CA TYR A 60 2.24 11.92 5.72
C TYR A 60 2.14 10.50 5.17
N THR A 61 1.01 10.19 4.52
CA THR A 61 0.75 8.88 3.92
C THR A 61 1.76 8.56 2.82
N GLU A 62 2.07 9.53 1.95
CA GLU A 62 3.07 9.44 0.89
C GLU A 62 4.46 9.13 1.44
N SER A 63 4.86 9.79 2.53
CA SER A 63 6.16 9.54 3.17
C SER A 63 6.27 8.08 3.63
N LEU A 64 5.22 7.55 4.24
CA LEU A 64 5.18 6.14 4.69
C LEU A 64 5.15 5.16 3.52
N THR A 65 4.41 5.46 2.44
CA THR A 65 4.37 4.58 1.26
C THR A 65 5.73 4.53 0.57
N GLN A 66 6.47 5.65 0.53
CA GLN A 66 7.85 5.68 0.05
C GLN A 66 8.78 4.81 0.90
N TRP A 67 8.69 4.89 2.24
CA TRP A 67 9.51 4.07 3.14
C TRP A 67 9.23 2.57 3.00
N LEU A 68 7.94 2.20 2.94
CA LEU A 68 7.49 0.81 2.79
C LEU A 68 7.66 0.27 1.37
N GLY A 69 7.97 1.13 0.39
CA GLY A 69 8.10 0.76 -1.02
C GLY A 69 6.77 0.39 -1.68
N ILE A 70 5.65 0.86 -1.13
CA ILE A 70 4.30 0.61 -1.63
C ILE A 70 4.16 1.24 -3.02
N ARG A 71 3.57 0.48 -3.95
CA ARG A 71 3.19 0.93 -5.30
C ARG A 71 1.75 0.66 -5.68
N THR A 72 0.99 0.09 -4.77
CA THR A 72 -0.46 -0.06 -4.91
C THR A 72 -1.14 1.25 -4.54
N PRO A 73 -2.37 1.51 -5.02
CA PRO A 73 -3.20 2.60 -4.51
C PRO A 73 -3.30 2.56 -2.98
N PHE A 74 -3.43 3.69 -2.31
CA PHE A 74 -3.55 3.78 -0.83
C PHE A 74 -4.67 4.74 -0.42
N VAL A 75 -5.19 4.56 0.81
CA VAL A 75 -6.25 5.41 1.36
C VAL A 75 -5.67 6.41 2.35
N PHE A 76 -6.04 7.68 2.21
CA PHE A 76 -5.70 8.78 3.11
C PHE A 76 -6.96 9.59 3.44
N GLU A 77 -6.90 10.44 4.47
CA GLU A 77 -8.03 11.26 4.91
C GLU A 77 -9.34 10.46 5.07
N SER A 78 -9.22 9.22 5.56
CA SER A 78 -10.32 8.27 5.86
C SER A 78 -11.11 7.73 4.66
N ALA A 79 -11.11 8.41 3.51
CA ALA A 79 -11.95 8.02 2.37
C ALA A 79 -11.44 8.51 1.01
N LEU A 80 -10.21 8.99 0.90
CA LEU A 80 -9.62 9.36 -0.38
C LEU A 80 -8.62 8.30 -0.81
N VAL A 81 -8.70 7.87 -2.07
CA VAL A 81 -7.76 6.93 -2.67
C VAL A 81 -6.79 7.72 -3.54
N PHE A 82 -5.50 7.53 -3.32
CA PHE A 82 -4.47 8.01 -4.25
C PHE A 82 -4.05 6.86 -5.18
N ASP A 83 -4.21 7.07 -6.47
CA ASP A 83 -3.75 6.16 -7.53
C ASP A 83 -2.37 6.62 -8.00
N LEU A 84 -1.33 5.81 -7.73
CA LEU A 84 0.05 6.17 -8.08
C LEU A 84 0.32 6.08 -9.59
N GLU A 85 -0.40 5.24 -10.34
CA GLU A 85 -0.18 5.09 -11.78
C GLU A 85 -0.72 6.31 -12.53
N THR A 86 -1.92 6.77 -12.15
CA THR A 86 -2.54 7.93 -12.79
C THR A 86 -2.22 9.25 -12.11
N TYR A 87 -1.63 9.21 -10.90
CA TYR A 87 -1.35 10.37 -10.05
C TYR A 87 -2.61 11.19 -9.74
N GLN A 88 -3.71 10.50 -9.46
CA GLN A 88 -5.02 11.11 -9.22
C GLN A 88 -5.57 10.73 -7.84
N VAL A 89 -6.31 11.68 -7.25
CA VAL A 89 -7.11 11.47 -6.04
C VAL A 89 -8.54 11.14 -6.44
N ARG A 90 -9.11 10.09 -5.83
CA ARG A 90 -10.50 9.66 -6.04
C ARG A 90 -11.22 9.48 -4.71
N GLY A 91 -12.51 9.77 -4.65
CA GLY A 91 -13.34 9.44 -3.50
C GLY A 91 -13.55 7.92 -3.40
N ALA A 92 -13.26 7.33 -2.25
CA ALA A 92 -13.41 5.89 -2.00
C ALA A 92 -14.89 5.43 -2.14
N ALA A 93 -15.84 6.31 -1.83
CA ALA A 93 -17.28 6.01 -1.90
C ALA A 93 -17.85 6.10 -3.33
N THR A 94 -17.26 6.89 -4.22
CA THR A 94 -17.77 7.12 -5.58
C THR A 94 -17.22 6.13 -6.62
N HIS A 95 -16.15 5.40 -6.29
CA HIS A 95 -15.54 4.41 -7.21
C HIS A 95 -15.18 3.09 -6.49
N ARG A 96 -16.19 2.25 -6.21
CA ARG A 96 -16.00 0.87 -5.71
C ARG A 96 -15.03 0.02 -6.55
N ASN A 97 -14.81 0.36 -7.82
CA ASN A 97 -14.06 -0.45 -8.77
C ASN A 97 -12.57 -0.11 -8.88
N ALA A 98 -12.08 0.95 -8.20
CA ALA A 98 -10.69 1.39 -8.37
C ALA A 98 -9.66 0.32 -7.96
N TRP A 99 -9.94 -0.44 -6.90
CA TRP A 99 -9.07 -1.53 -6.43
C TRP A 99 -9.27 -2.86 -7.17
N ILE A 100 -10.45 -3.07 -7.76
CA ILE A 100 -10.81 -4.31 -8.48
C ILE A 100 -10.25 -4.28 -9.91
N GLN A 101 -10.07 -3.09 -10.47
CA GLN A 101 -9.57 -2.89 -11.84
C GLN A 101 -8.07 -2.64 -11.92
N THR A 102 -7.37 -2.46 -10.80
CA THR A 102 -5.91 -2.43 -10.80
C THR A 102 -5.42 -3.84 -11.09
N ASP A 103 -4.98 -4.08 -12.32
CA ASP A 103 -4.32 -5.32 -12.67
C ASP A 103 -3.06 -5.45 -11.81
N PRO A 104 -2.93 -6.47 -10.94
CA PRO A 104 -1.74 -6.63 -10.11
C PRO A 104 -0.45 -6.76 -10.94
N SER A 105 -0.57 -7.10 -12.23
CA SER A 105 0.52 -7.14 -13.20
C SER A 105 0.88 -5.79 -13.83
N THR A 106 0.18 -4.68 -13.54
CA THR A 106 0.60 -3.33 -13.99
C THR A 106 1.41 -2.58 -12.94
N ILE A 107 1.41 -3.09 -11.70
CA ILE A 107 2.14 -2.52 -10.55
C ILE A 107 3.63 -2.86 -10.68
N HIS A 108 4.30 -2.26 -11.67
CA HIS A 108 5.63 -2.69 -12.13
C HIS A 108 6.78 -1.73 -11.84
N THR A 109 6.52 -0.57 -11.27
CA THR A 109 7.55 0.44 -10.96
C THR A 109 7.51 0.89 -9.51
#